data_AF-S6ENX6-F1
#
_entry.id   AF-S6ENX6-F1
#
_cell.length_a   1.000
_cell.length_b   1.000
_cell.length_c   1.000
_cell.angle_alpha   90.00
_cell.angle_beta   90.00
_cell.angle_gamma   90.00
#
_symmetry.space_group_name_H-M   'P 1'
#
loop_
_entity.id
_entity.type
_entity.pdbx_description
1 polymer ?
#
loop_
_entity_poly.entity_id
_entity_poly.type
_entity_poly.pdbx_seq_one_letter_code
_entity_poly.pdbx_strand_id
1 'polypeptide(L)'
;MPKKTSKNNDLLNSVKRTTSPKIYSVLVELMNNDREDLAEIVLKVDYLLQYTSNCINHKDFEEARESIKRAEDRIKLLKRENINIDYLQYLYDGIKKKCK
;
A
#
# COMPACT_ATOMS: atom_id res chain seq x y z
N MET A 1 24.22 5.11 -5.90
CA MET A 1 23.84 3.81 -6.49
C MET A 1 23.20 4.04 -7.85
N PRO A 2 23.24 3.08 -8.79
CA PRO A 2 22.45 3.16 -10.02
C PRO A 2 20.95 3.21 -9.69
N LYS A 3 20.16 3.87 -10.55
CA LYS A 3 18.70 3.92 -10.35
C LYS A 3 18.12 2.49 -10.31
N LYS A 4 17.37 2.18 -9.25
CA LYS A 4 16.62 0.93 -9.12
C LYS A 4 15.36 1.00 -9.99
N THR A 5 15.13 -0.06 -10.74
CA THR A 5 14.04 -0.25 -11.69
C THR A 5 13.57 -1.71 -11.62
N SER A 6 12.45 -2.04 -12.28
CA SER A 6 12.03 -3.45 -12.37
C SER A 6 13.05 -4.38 -13.04
N LYS A 7 14.01 -3.86 -13.81
CA LYS A 7 15.00 -4.70 -14.51
C LYS A 7 16.16 -5.14 -13.61
N ASN A 8 16.40 -4.43 -12.51
CA ASN A 8 17.57 -4.58 -11.64
C ASN A 8 17.22 -4.56 -10.15
N ASN A 9 15.95 -4.76 -9.80
CA ASN A 9 15.49 -4.88 -8.42
C ASN A 9 14.32 -5.87 -8.35
N ASP A 10 14.48 -6.91 -7.53
CA ASP A 10 13.55 -8.04 -7.46
C ASP A 10 12.18 -7.65 -6.90
N LEU A 11 12.15 -6.80 -5.87
CA LEU A 11 10.91 -6.27 -5.31
C LEU A 11 10.10 -5.55 -6.39
N LEU A 12 10.70 -4.55 -7.07
CA LEU A 12 10.04 -3.80 -8.13
C LEU A 12 9.62 -4.71 -9.29
N ASN A 13 10.41 -5.72 -9.64
CA ASN A 13 10.03 -6.66 -10.70
C ASN A 13 8.78 -7.47 -10.34
N SER A 14 8.73 -8.00 -9.12
CA SER A 14 7.64 -8.86 -8.65
C SER A 14 6.29 -8.14 -8.55
N VAL A 15 6.30 -6.87 -8.13
CA VAL A 15 5.08 -6.10 -7.86
C VAL A 15 4.58 -5.29 -9.06
N LYS A 16 5.36 -5.22 -10.15
CA LYS A 16 5.07 -4.41 -11.34
C LYS A 16 3.72 -4.70 -11.99
N ARG A 17 3.27 -5.96 -11.94
CA ARG A 17 2.02 -6.41 -12.59
C ARG A 17 0.83 -6.46 -11.64
N THR A 18 1.07 -6.43 -10.33
CA THR A 18 0.04 -6.62 -9.30
C THR A 18 -0.35 -5.32 -8.60
N THR A 19 0.53 -4.32 -8.65
CA THR A 19 0.25 -2.99 -8.08
C THR A 19 -0.25 -2.02 -9.14
N SER A 20 -1.02 -1.02 -8.73
CA SER A 20 -1.44 0.05 -9.64
C SER A 20 -0.23 0.92 -10.05
N PRO A 21 -0.28 1.60 -11.21
CA PRO A 21 0.79 2.50 -11.64
C PRO A 21 1.13 3.60 -10.62
N LYS A 22 0.14 4.07 -9.86
CA LYS A 22 0.33 5.09 -8.82
C LYS A 22 1.11 4.55 -7.62
N ILE A 23 0.79 3.33 -7.16
CA ILE A 23 1.53 2.68 -6.07
C ILE A 23 2.93 2.30 -6.54
N TYR A 24 3.04 1.74 -7.74
CA TYR A 24 4.33 1.39 -8.33
C TYR A 24 5.28 2.59 -8.43
N SER A 25 4.78 3.78 -8.78
CA SER A 25 5.57 5.00 -8.80
C SER A 25 6.17 5.34 -7.44
N VAL A 26 5.38 5.22 -6.36
CA VAL A 26 5.85 5.45 -4.98
C VAL A 26 6.93 4.43 -4.59
N LEU A 27 6.75 3.15 -4.96
CA LEU A 27 7.72 2.11 -4.68
C LEU A 27 9.06 2.38 -5.38
N VAL A 28 9.03 2.78 -6.66
CA VAL A 28 10.25 3.14 -7.39
C VAL A 28 10.98 4.27 -6.69
N GLU A 29 10.27 5.32 -6.26
CA GLU A 29 10.87 6.45 -5.55
C GLU A 29 11.52 6.02 -4.23
N LEU A 30 10.79 5.27 -3.39
CA LEU A 30 11.31 4.77 -2.11
C LEU A 30 12.54 3.88 -2.30
N MET A 31 12.51 2.96 -3.26
CA MET A 31 13.64 2.08 -3.55
C MET A 31 14.88 2.84 -4.02
N ASN A 32 14.69 3.91 -4.80
CA ASN A 32 15.78 4.77 -5.26
C ASN A 32 16.36 5.66 -4.14
N ASN A 33 15.59 5.91 -3.09
CA ASN A 33 16.00 6.65 -1.89
C ASN A 33 16.47 5.72 -0.75
N ASP A 34 16.72 4.44 -1.04
CA ASP A 34 17.13 3.42 -0.06
C ASP A 34 16.17 3.27 1.14
N ARG A 35 14.88 3.59 0.91
CA ARG A 35 13.76 3.44 1.87
C ARG A 35 12.96 2.16 1.59
N GLU A 36 13.66 1.03 1.50
CA GLU A 36 13.03 -0.28 1.26
C GLU A 36 12.09 -0.67 2.43
N ASP A 37 12.42 -0.25 3.65
CA ASP A 37 11.58 -0.33 4.83
C ASP A 37 10.18 0.25 4.60
N LEU A 38 10.11 1.43 4.00
CA LEU A 38 8.84 2.10 3.70
C LEU A 38 8.15 1.50 2.48
N ALA A 39 8.92 1.04 1.49
CA ALA A 39 8.37 0.39 0.31
C ALA A 39 7.60 -0.89 0.70
N GLU A 40 8.13 -1.67 1.64
CA GLU A 40 7.40 -2.80 2.21
C GLU A 40 6.12 -2.38 2.93
N ILE A 41 6.14 -1.28 3.69
CA ILE A 41 4.95 -0.79 4.39
C ILE A 41 3.88 -0.36 3.38
N VAL A 42 4.26 0.33 2.31
CA VAL A 42 3.36 0.69 1.20
C VAL A 42 2.70 -0.56 0.59
N LEU A 43 3.47 -1.60 0.31
CA LEU A 43 2.94 -2.87 -0.22
C LEU A 43 1.99 -3.55 0.77
N LYS A 44 2.33 -3.55 2.07
CA LYS A 44 1.47 -4.11 3.12
C LYS A 44 0.14 -3.34 3.23
N VAL A 45 0.16 -2.01 3.09
CA VAL A 45 -1.08 -1.22 3.05
C VAL A 45 -1.91 -1.56 1.83
N ASP A 46 -1.33 -1.60 0.64
CA ASP A 46 -2.04 -1.96 -0.60
C ASP A 46 -2.73 -3.32 -0.47
N TYR A 47 -1.99 -4.33 0.01
CA TYR A 47 -2.53 -5.65 0.30
C TYR A 47 -3.69 -5.60 1.29
N LEU A 48 -3.56 -4.90 2.42
CA LEU A 48 -4.62 -4.81 3.43
C LEU A 48 -5.88 -4.14 2.87
N LEU A 49 -5.73 -3.13 2.00
CA LEU A 49 -6.87 -2.48 1.36
C LEU A 49 -7.60 -3.43 0.38
N GLN A 50 -6.85 -4.20 -0.40
CA GLN A 50 -7.41 -5.25 -1.27
C GLN A 50 -8.11 -6.33 -0.45
N TYR A 51 -7.46 -6.82 0.61
CA TYR A 51 -8.02 -7.81 1.52
C TYR A 51 -9.30 -7.32 2.18
N THR A 52 -9.31 -6.09 2.71
CA THR A 52 -10.51 -5.45 3.29
C THR A 52 -11.65 -5.40 2.28
N SER A 53 -11.36 -5.04 1.02
CA SER A 53 -12.37 -5.01 -0.04
C SER A 53 -12.96 -6.40 -0.31
N ASN A 54 -12.14 -7.44 -0.27
CA ASN A 54 -12.60 -8.82 -0.40
C ASN A 54 -13.48 -9.24 0.79
N CYS A 55 -13.09 -8.93 2.03
CA CYS A 55 -13.92 -9.19 3.22
C CYS A 55 -15.30 -8.53 3.10
N ILE A 56 -15.36 -7.26 2.66
CA ILE A 56 -16.63 -6.56 2.39
C ILE A 56 -17.48 -7.31 1.35
N ASN A 57 -16.87 -7.74 0.23
CA ASN A 57 -17.57 -8.47 -0.82
C ASN A 57 -18.13 -9.82 -0.31
N HIS A 58 -17.42 -10.47 0.61
CA HIS A 58 -17.85 -11.69 1.28
C HIS A 58 -18.79 -11.45 2.48
N LYS A 59 -19.15 -10.19 2.77
CA LYS A 59 -19.97 -9.77 3.93
C LYS A 59 -19.33 -10.09 5.29
N ASP A 60 -18.02 -10.32 5.32
CA ASP A 60 -17.23 -10.48 6.54
C ASP A 60 -16.82 -9.10 7.06
N PHE A 61 -17.78 -8.40 7.66
CA PHE A 61 -17.57 -7.02 8.13
C PHE A 61 -16.73 -6.95 9.39
N GLU A 62 -16.66 -8.01 10.20
CA GLU A 62 -15.79 -8.04 11.38
C GLU A 62 -14.32 -8.02 10.95
N GLU A 63 -13.93 -8.94 10.06
CA GLU A 63 -12.56 -8.99 9.54
C GLU A 63 -12.23 -7.73 8.72
N ALA A 64 -13.18 -7.21 7.93
CA ALA A 64 -12.99 -5.94 7.21
C ALA A 64 -12.64 -4.79 8.17
N ARG A 65 -13.33 -4.68 9.32
CA ARG A 65 -13.07 -3.64 10.33
C ARG A 65 -11.74 -3.83 11.04
N GLU A 66 -11.29 -5.05 11.24
CA GLU A 66 -9.95 -5.31 11.79
C GLU A 66 -8.84 -4.96 10.79
N SER A 67 -8.97 -5.46 9.56
CA SER A 67 -8.01 -5.25 8.49
C SER A 67 -7.83 -3.76 8.17
N ILE A 68 -8.93 -2.99 8.07
CA ILE A 68 -8.85 -1.56 7.77
C ILE A 68 -8.17 -0.75 8.89
N LYS A 69 -8.28 -1.17 10.16
CA LYS A 69 -7.53 -0.56 11.27
C LYS A 69 -6.03 -0.83 11.14
N ARG A 70 -5.64 -2.06 10.79
CA ARG A 70 -4.23 -2.41 10.55
C ARG A 70 -3.63 -1.62 9.38
N ALA A 71 -4.43 -1.31 8.36
CA ALA A 71 -4.04 -0.42 7.27
C ALA A 71 -3.89 1.04 7.75
N GLU A 72 -4.81 1.52 8.58
CA GLU A 72 -4.79 2.87 9.14
C GLU A 72 -3.51 3.16 9.94
N ASP A 73 -3.06 2.23 10.78
CA ASP A 73 -1.85 2.41 11.59
C ASP A 73 -0.59 2.53 10.74
N ARG A 74 -0.51 1.77 9.65
CA ARG A 74 0.59 1.84 8.67
C ARG A 74 0.54 3.11 7.83
N ILE A 75 -0.65 3.56 7.45
CA ILE A 75 -0.85 4.86 6.78
C ILE A 75 -0.37 6.01 7.69
N LYS A 76 -0.68 5.96 8.99
CA LYS A 76 -0.20 6.95 9.97
C LYS A 76 1.33 6.96 10.06
N LEU A 77 1.96 5.79 10.04
CA LEU A 77 3.43 5.68 10.01
C LEU A 77 4.01 6.32 8.75
N LEU A 78 3.49 6.00 7.57
CA LEU A 78 3.95 6.58 6.30
C LEU A 78 3.79 8.11 6.25
N LYS A 79 2.72 8.66 6.85
CA LYS A 79 2.54 10.11 6.98
C LYS A 79 3.58 10.77 7.87
N ARG A 80 3.95 10.13 9.00
CA ARG A 80 5.00 10.64 9.90
C ARG A 80 6.36 10.71 9.22
N GLU A 81 6.60 9.78 8.30
CA GLU A 81 7.80 9.72 7.46
C GLU A 81 7.76 10.67 6.25
N ASN A 82 6.72 11.52 6.14
CA ASN A 82 6.52 12.48 5.04
C ASN A 82 6.49 11.86 3.64
N ILE A 83 6.01 10.61 3.51
CA ILE A 83 5.84 9.98 2.20
C ILE A 83 4.54 10.45 1.56
N ASN A 84 4.61 10.80 0.26
CA ASN A 84 3.40 11.06 -0.51
C ASN A 84 2.61 9.75 -0.72
N ILE A 85 1.50 9.63 0.00
CA ILE A 85 0.61 8.47 -0.03
C ILE A 85 -0.82 8.85 -0.43
N ASP A 86 -1.00 9.96 -1.17
CA ASP A 86 -2.32 10.51 -1.49
C ASP A 86 -3.25 9.48 -2.13
N TYR A 87 -2.69 8.63 -3.00
CA TYR A 87 -3.47 7.57 -3.63
C TYR A 87 -3.88 6.45 -2.66
N LEU A 88 -3.00 6.03 -1.75
CA LEU A 88 -3.36 5.06 -0.70
C LEU A 88 -4.41 5.64 0.24
N GLN A 89 -4.30 6.93 0.59
CA GLN A 89 -5.28 7.62 1.41
C GLN A 89 -6.66 7.65 0.73
N TYR A 90 -6.71 7.98 -0.57
CA TYR A 90 -7.93 7.95 -1.36
C TYR A 90 -8.59 6.57 -1.36
N LEU A 91 -7.82 5.50 -1.58
CA LEU A 91 -8.33 4.12 -1.54
C LEU A 91 -8.86 3.76 -0.15
N TYR A 92 -8.08 4.07 0.89
CA TYR A 92 -8.46 3.86 2.28
C TYR A 92 -9.78 4.54 2.62
N ASP A 93 -9.95 5.82 2.29
CA ASP A 93 -11.17 6.57 2.59
C ASP A 93 -12.39 6.00 1.86
N GLY A 94 -12.21 5.53 0.62
CA GLY A 94 -13.25 4.87 -0.15
C GLY A 94 -13.67 3.53 0.46
N ILE A 95 -12.71 2.72 0.91
CA ILE A 95 -12.95 1.39 1.48
C ILE A 95 -13.53 1.50 2.90
N LYS A 96 -12.99 2.40 3.74
CA LYS A 96 -13.45 2.62 5.12
C LYS A 96 -14.94 2.96 5.18
N LYS A 97 -15.44 3.75 4.23
CA LYS A 97 -16.87 4.09 4.13
C LYS A 97 -17.78 2.89 3.93
N LYS A 98 -17.27 1.79 3.37
CA LYS A 98 -17.99 0.55 3.10
C LYS A 98 -17.90 -0.47 4.24
N CYS A 99 -17.03 -0.27 5.23
CA CYS A 99 -16.84 -1.16 6.38
C CYS A 99 -17.91 -0.99 7.49
N LYS A 100 -19.12 -0.54 7.14
CA LYS A 100 -20.21 -0.28 8.11
C LYS A 100 -20.81 -1.59 8.60
#